data_AF-A0A519EMA9-F1
#
_entry.id   AF-A0A519EMA9-F1
#
_cell.length_a   1.000
_cell.length_b   1.000
_cell.length_c   1.000
_cell.angle_alpha   90.00
_cell.angle_beta   90.00
_cell.angle_gamma   90.00
#
_symmetry.space_group_name_H-M   'P 1'
#
loop_
_entity.id
_entity.type
_entity.pdbx_description
1 polymer ?
#
loop_
_entity_poly.entity_id
_entity_poly.type
_entity_poly.pdbx_seq_one_letter_code
_entity_poly.pdbx_strand_id
1 'polypeptide(L)'
;SAVIMFVIANAGLFAFLITRAGVPDAIGRWLEQVLQSPAIFLLGVNAALFVIGMFIETSAAIIVLAPILAPVAMHFGIDPVHFGLIMVVNLALGMITPPFGVNLFAACTVARISLDRIVKDLIPFVLVVLGCLMLITYFPAISLTLRDLVYAK
;
A
#
# COMPACT_ATOMS: atom_id res chain seq x y z
N SER A 1 13.16 -20.03 -1.75
CA SER A 1 13.33 -18.57 -1.93
C SER A 1 13.82 -18.13 -3.31
N ALA A 2 13.91 -19.01 -4.32
CA ALA A 2 14.28 -18.62 -5.69
C ALA A 2 13.15 -17.86 -6.43
N VAL A 3 11.89 -18.25 -6.20
CA VAL A 3 10.71 -17.61 -6.82
C VAL A 3 10.59 -16.15 -6.39
N ILE A 4 10.84 -15.84 -5.12
CA ILE A 4 10.80 -14.45 -4.62
C ILE A 4 11.86 -13.63 -5.32
N MET A 5 13.15 -14.02 -5.27
CA MET A 5 14.22 -13.30 -5.97
C MET A 5 13.95 -13.10 -7.46
N PHE A 6 13.36 -14.10 -8.13
CA PHE A 6 12.97 -13.99 -9.53
C PHE A 6 11.89 -12.91 -9.75
N VAL A 7 10.88 -12.83 -8.87
CA VAL A 7 9.88 -11.76 -8.91
C VAL A 7 10.51 -10.40 -8.64
N ILE A 8 11.42 -10.28 -7.67
CA ILE A 8 12.13 -9.01 -7.36
C ILE A 8 12.93 -8.53 -8.57
N ALA A 9 13.68 -9.43 -9.23
CA ALA A 9 14.49 -9.10 -10.40
C ALA A 9 13.63 -8.58 -11.57
N ASN A 10 12.51 -9.25 -11.86
CA ASN A 10 11.59 -8.82 -12.92
C ASN A 10 10.86 -7.52 -12.57
N ALA A 11 10.46 -7.33 -11.31
CA ALA A 11 9.84 -6.10 -10.86
C ALA A 11 10.81 -4.90 -10.91
N GLY A 12 12.09 -5.11 -10.57
CA GLY A 12 13.13 -4.09 -10.74
C GLY A 12 13.36 -3.70 -12.20
N LEU A 13 13.37 -4.68 -13.11
CA LEU A 13 13.45 -4.42 -14.56
C LEU A 13 12.22 -3.65 -15.07
N PHE A 14 11.03 -4.05 -14.63
CA PHE A 14 9.77 -3.38 -14.98
C PHE A 14 9.72 -1.93 -14.48
N ALA A 15 10.17 -1.70 -13.24
CA ALA A 15 10.32 -0.36 -12.66
C ALA A 15 11.25 0.52 -13.50
N PHE A 16 12.42 0.00 -13.89
CA PHE A 16 13.35 0.71 -14.76
C PHE A 16 12.73 1.07 -16.12
N LEU A 17 12.00 0.14 -16.74
CA LEU A 17 11.33 0.36 -18.02
C LEU A 17 10.22 1.42 -17.92
N ILE A 18 9.41 1.38 -16.86
CA ILE A 18 8.35 2.38 -16.62
C ILE A 18 8.95 3.78 -16.43
N THR A 19 10.00 3.90 -15.62
CA THR A 19 10.71 5.17 -15.42
C THR A 19 11.31 5.67 -16.73
N ARG A 20 11.93 4.79 -17.53
CA ARG A 20 12.50 5.14 -18.83
C ARG A 20 11.45 5.53 -19.88
N ALA A 21 10.26 4.93 -19.80
CA ALA A 21 9.13 5.25 -20.67
C ALA A 21 8.45 6.59 -20.32
N GLY A 22 8.90 7.29 -19.26
CA GLY A 22 8.28 8.54 -18.81
C GLY A 22 6.86 8.36 -18.28
N VAL A 23 6.49 7.12 -17.93
CA VAL A 23 5.16 6.79 -17.42
C VAL A 23 4.88 7.49 -16.09
N PRO A 24 5.81 7.58 -15.11
CA PRO A 24 5.60 8.37 -13.90
C PRO A 24 5.31 9.84 -14.18
N ASP A 25 5.99 10.46 -15.14
CA ASP A 25 5.77 11.87 -15.53
C ASP A 25 4.45 12.06 -16.28
N ALA A 26 4.03 11.09 -17.09
CA ALA A 26 2.75 11.13 -17.79
C ALA A 26 1.57 10.92 -16.81
N ILE A 27 1.71 9.97 -15.88
CA ILE A 27 0.77 9.75 -14.78
C ILE A 27 0.74 10.97 -13.87
N GLY A 28 1.88 11.54 -13.50
CA GLY A 28 1.98 12.77 -12.70
C GLY A 28 1.18 13.91 -13.33
N ARG A 29 1.40 14.20 -14.62
CA ARG A 29 0.66 15.25 -15.35
C ARG A 29 -0.84 14.95 -15.49
N TRP A 30 -1.22 13.70 -15.72
CA TRP A 30 -2.63 13.31 -15.77
C TRP A 30 -3.30 13.43 -14.40
N LEU A 31 -2.60 13.06 -13.33
CA LEU A 31 -3.07 13.21 -11.95
C LEU A 31 -3.10 14.67 -11.52
N GLU A 32 -2.17 15.55 -11.92
CA GLU A 32 -2.29 16.99 -11.68
C GLU A 32 -3.56 17.57 -12.31
N GLN A 33 -3.95 17.07 -13.49
CA GLN A 33 -5.15 17.52 -14.21
C GLN A 33 -6.45 17.00 -13.58
N VAL A 34 -6.45 15.78 -13.05
CA VAL A 34 -7.65 15.09 -12.51
C VAL A 34 -7.78 15.23 -10.98
N LEU A 35 -6.67 15.20 -10.26
CA LEU A 35 -6.56 15.20 -8.80
C LEU A 35 -6.00 16.53 -8.32
N GLN A 36 -6.90 17.50 -8.15
CA GLN A 36 -6.56 18.87 -7.78
C GLN A 36 -6.08 19.04 -6.32
N SER A 37 -6.03 17.97 -5.51
CA SER A 37 -5.51 18.05 -4.14
C SER A 37 -4.82 16.76 -3.66
N PRO A 38 -3.78 16.88 -2.80
CA PRO A 38 -3.08 15.73 -2.20
C PRO A 38 -4.02 14.76 -1.46
N ALA A 39 -5.10 15.28 -0.87
CA ALA A 39 -6.07 14.46 -0.14
C ALA A 39 -6.84 13.50 -1.05
N ILE A 40 -7.25 13.95 -2.24
CA ILE A 40 -7.97 13.08 -3.20
C ILE A 40 -7.00 12.05 -3.78
N PHE A 41 -5.75 12.43 -4.04
CA PHE A 41 -4.69 11.48 -4.42
C PHE A 41 -4.50 10.38 -3.38
N LEU A 42 -4.33 10.75 -2.11
CA LEU A 42 -4.18 9.80 -1.01
C LEU A 42 -5.40 8.89 -0.88
N LEU A 43 -6.62 9.40 -1.05
CA LEU A 43 -7.82 8.58 -1.04
C LEU A 43 -7.83 7.55 -2.18
N GLY A 44 -7.52 7.98 -3.41
CA GLY A 44 -7.47 7.11 -4.58
C GLY A 44 -6.40 6.03 -4.46
N VAL A 45 -5.21 6.40 -4.00
CA VAL A 45 -4.12 5.45 -3.73
C VAL A 45 -4.50 4.48 -2.63
N ASN A 46 -5.13 4.94 -1.55
CA ASN A 46 -5.58 4.05 -0.49
C ASN A 46 -6.60 3.02 -0.99
N ALA A 47 -7.57 3.44 -1.81
CA ALA A 47 -8.53 2.51 -2.40
C ALA A 47 -7.85 1.50 -3.34
N ALA A 48 -6.94 1.96 -4.20
CA ALA A 48 -6.23 1.10 -5.14
C ALA A 48 -5.34 0.07 -4.43
N LEU A 49 -4.54 0.51 -3.45
CA LEU A 49 -3.67 -0.37 -2.66
C LEU A 49 -4.48 -1.39 -1.86
N PHE A 50 -5.65 -1.00 -1.34
CA PHE A 50 -6.48 -1.90 -0.55
C PHE A 50 -7.03 -3.02 -1.42
N VAL A 51 -7.56 -2.66 -2.60
CA VAL A 51 -8.02 -3.65 -3.58
C VAL A 51 -6.87 -4.54 -4.01
N ILE A 52 -5.72 -3.99 -4.39
CA ILE A 52 -4.56 -4.79 -4.83
C ILE A 52 -4.08 -5.74 -3.72
N GLY A 53 -4.00 -5.26 -2.48
CA GLY A 53 -3.56 -6.03 -1.32
C GLY A 53 -4.47 -7.21 -0.97
N MET A 54 -5.73 -7.21 -1.42
CA MET A 54 -6.61 -8.37 -1.26
C MET A 54 -6.22 -9.56 -2.16
N PHE A 55 -5.54 -9.31 -3.28
CA PHE A 55 -5.19 -10.33 -4.27
C PHE A 55 -3.69 -10.64 -4.32
N ILE A 56 -2.84 -9.66 -3.97
CA ILE A 56 -1.39 -9.75 -4.15
C ILE A 56 -0.69 -9.68 -2.80
N GLU A 57 0.30 -10.55 -2.61
CA GLU A 57 1.18 -10.54 -1.44
C GLU A 57 1.89 -9.20 -1.28
N THR A 58 2.00 -8.73 -0.03
CA THR A 58 2.48 -7.40 0.33
C THR A 58 3.85 -7.07 -0.27
N SER A 59 4.83 -7.98 -0.14
CA SER A 59 6.19 -7.75 -0.63
C SER A 59 6.22 -7.61 -2.15
N ALA A 60 5.54 -8.49 -2.87
CA ALA A 60 5.43 -8.41 -4.33
C ALA A 60 4.75 -7.10 -4.79
N ALA A 61 3.66 -6.71 -4.12
CA ALA A 61 2.95 -5.47 -4.42
C ALA A 61 3.82 -4.23 -4.19
N ILE A 62 4.55 -4.16 -3.06
CA ILE A 62 5.45 -3.02 -2.76
C ILE A 62 6.52 -2.89 -3.84
N ILE A 63 7.18 -3.99 -4.22
CA ILE A 63 8.32 -3.94 -5.15
C ILE A 63 7.87 -3.44 -6.54
N VAL A 64 6.66 -3.79 -6.97
CA VAL A 64 6.10 -3.36 -8.25
C VAL A 64 5.56 -1.93 -8.18
N LEU A 65 4.81 -1.59 -7.12
CA LEU A 65 4.06 -0.34 -7.05
C LEU A 65 4.86 0.84 -6.50
N ALA A 66 5.78 0.62 -5.56
CA ALA A 66 6.59 1.67 -4.96
C ALA A 66 7.34 2.53 -6.00
N PRO A 67 8.04 1.97 -7.01
CA PRO A 67 8.75 2.80 -7.99
C PRO A 67 7.80 3.62 -8.88
N ILE A 68 6.52 3.24 -8.97
CA ILE A 68 5.50 3.94 -9.78
C ILE A 68 4.85 5.04 -8.95
N LEU A 69 4.43 4.73 -7.72
CA LEU A 69 3.61 5.61 -6.90
C LEU A 69 4.43 6.59 -6.05
N ALA A 70 5.63 6.21 -5.62
CA ALA A 70 6.49 7.09 -4.81
C ALA A 70 6.85 8.42 -5.49
N PRO A 71 7.32 8.45 -6.76
CA PRO A 71 7.64 9.74 -7.42
C PRO A 71 6.41 10.63 -7.56
N VAL A 72 5.23 10.04 -7.81
CA VAL A 72 3.96 10.76 -7.88
C VAL A 72 3.58 11.33 -6.51
N ALA A 73 3.69 10.55 -5.44
CA ALA A 73 3.39 11.01 -4.09
C ALA A 73 4.30 12.18 -3.67
N MET A 74 5.60 12.09 -3.99
CA MET A 74 6.56 13.18 -3.74
C MET A 74 6.21 14.46 -4.51
N HIS A 75 5.71 14.31 -5.74
CA HIS A 75 5.24 15.45 -6.53
C HIS A 75 4.04 16.17 -5.89
N PHE A 76 3.16 15.44 -5.20
CA PHE A 76 2.09 16.01 -4.37
C PHE A 76 2.56 16.52 -2.99
N GLY A 77 3.88 16.55 -2.73
CA GLY A 77 4.47 17.04 -1.48
C GLY A 77 4.38 16.04 -0.31
N ILE A 78 4.10 14.76 -0.58
CA ILE A 78 4.01 13.73 0.45
C ILE A 78 5.41 13.18 0.72
N ASP A 79 5.79 13.14 2.00
CA ASP A 79 7.07 12.58 2.43
C ASP A 79 7.16 11.08 2.07
N PRO A 80 8.28 10.62 1.47
CA PRO A 80 8.42 9.23 1.02
C PRO A 80 8.35 8.21 2.15
N VAL A 81 8.77 8.56 3.37
CA VAL A 81 8.65 7.67 4.54
C VAL A 81 7.20 7.53 4.94
N HIS A 82 6.47 8.65 4.98
CA HIS A 82 5.04 8.64 5.26
C HIS A 82 4.26 7.84 4.21
N PHE A 83 4.57 8.03 2.93
CA PHE A 83 3.98 7.28 1.84
C PHE A 83 4.28 5.77 1.91
N GLY A 84 5.52 5.39 2.25
CA GLY A 84 5.88 3.99 2.45
C GLY A 84 5.06 3.34 3.58
N LEU A 85 4.82 4.07 4.67
CA LEU A 85 3.97 3.62 5.78
C LEU A 85 2.51 3.40 5.33
N ILE A 86 1.95 4.33 4.56
CA ILE A 86 0.61 4.18 3.97
C ILE A 86 0.58 2.90 3.12
N MET A 87 1.57 2.68 2.26
CA MET A 87 1.65 1.47 1.43
C MET A 87 1.66 0.18 2.24
N VAL A 88 2.53 0.09 3.25
CA VAL A 88 2.68 -1.12 4.07
C VAL A 88 1.40 -1.44 4.84
N VAL A 89 0.82 -0.46 5.53
CA VAL A 89 -0.38 -0.67 6.34
C VAL A 89 -1.57 -1.05 5.47
N ASN A 90 -1.70 -0.42 4.31
CA ASN A 90 -2.80 -0.67 3.39
C ASN A 90 -2.74 -2.08 2.77
N LEU A 91 -1.56 -2.48 2.31
CA LEU A 91 -1.36 -3.84 1.77
C LEU A 91 -1.48 -4.92 2.85
N ALA A 92 -1.05 -4.65 4.09
CA ALA A 92 -1.25 -5.56 5.22
C ALA A 92 -2.74 -5.72 5.57
N LEU A 93 -3.51 -4.63 5.50
CA LEU A 93 -4.97 -4.66 5.66
C LEU A 93 -5.65 -5.48 4.54
N GLY A 94 -5.16 -5.38 3.30
CA GLY A 94 -5.61 -6.21 2.20
C GLY A 94 -5.43 -7.71 2.45
N MET A 95 -4.30 -8.12 3.03
CA MET A 95 -3.98 -9.54 3.29
C MET A 95 -4.89 -10.24 4.30
N ILE A 96 -5.63 -9.48 5.12
CA ILE A 96 -6.61 -10.00 6.07
C ILE A 96 -8.06 -9.80 5.61
N THR A 97 -8.28 -9.13 4.47
CA THR A 97 -9.62 -8.83 3.95
C THR A 97 -9.97 -9.76 2.77
N PRO A 98 -11.19 -10.33 2.69
CA PRO A 98 -11.64 -11.07 1.51
C PRO A 98 -11.60 -10.17 0.25
N PRO A 99 -11.39 -10.68 -0.99
CA PRO A 99 -11.69 -12.03 -1.51
C PRO A 99 -10.58 -13.10 -1.45
N PHE A 100 -9.29 -12.75 -1.47
CA PHE A 100 -8.17 -13.71 -1.57
C PHE A 100 -7.12 -13.60 -0.43
N GLY A 101 -7.38 -12.77 0.60
CA GLY A 101 -6.45 -12.44 1.69
C GLY A 101 -5.66 -13.65 2.22
N VAL A 102 -4.40 -13.77 1.80
CA VAL A 102 -3.58 -14.98 2.02
C VAL A 102 -3.43 -15.30 3.51
N ASN A 103 -3.32 -14.26 4.35
CA ASN A 103 -3.23 -14.42 5.80
C ASN A 103 -4.56 -14.91 6.40
N LEU A 104 -5.70 -14.46 5.84
CA LEU A 104 -7.03 -14.93 6.24
C LEU A 104 -7.21 -16.42 5.95
N PHE A 105 -6.81 -16.89 4.76
CA PHE A 105 -6.88 -18.32 4.39
C PHE A 105 -5.92 -19.18 5.22
N ALA A 106 -4.71 -18.69 5.48
CA ALA A 106 -3.76 -19.34 6.37
C ALA A 106 -4.35 -19.48 7.80
N ALA A 107 -4.95 -18.42 8.33
CA ALA A 107 -5.61 -18.43 9.63
C ALA A 107 -6.78 -19.44 9.68
N CYS A 108 -7.63 -19.48 8.65
CA CYS A 108 -8.72 -20.47 8.55
C CYS A 108 -8.18 -21.91 8.60
N THR A 109 -7.08 -22.17 7.89
CA THR A 109 -6.45 -23.51 7.82
C THR A 109 -5.92 -23.95 9.19
N VAL A 110 -5.25 -23.04 9.91
CA VAL A 110 -4.71 -23.31 11.25
C VAL A 110 -5.84 -23.47 12.27
N ALA A 111 -6.83 -22.58 12.23
CA ALA A 111 -7.96 -22.58 13.17
C ALA A 111 -9.04 -23.64 12.85
N ARG A 112 -8.96 -24.30 11.69
CA ARG A 112 -9.92 -25.30 11.20
C ARG A 112 -11.37 -24.80 11.18
N ILE A 113 -11.57 -23.53 10.80
CA ILE A 113 -12.89 -22.92 10.64
C ILE A 113 -13.08 -22.42 9.20
N SER A 114 -14.34 -22.31 8.78
CA SER A 114 -14.67 -21.78 7.45
C SER A 114 -14.47 -20.26 7.39
N LEU A 115 -14.22 -19.77 6.18
CA LEU A 115 -14.04 -18.35 5.90
C LEU A 115 -15.28 -17.53 6.28
N ASP A 116 -16.49 -18.04 6.03
CA ASP A 116 -17.74 -17.35 6.39
C ASP A 116 -17.88 -17.09 7.89
N ARG A 117 -17.29 -17.96 8.71
CA ARG A 117 -17.33 -17.83 10.16
C ARG A 117 -16.34 -16.76 10.64
N ILE A 118 -15.09 -16.82 10.15
CA ILE A 118 -14.05 -15.89 10.59
C ILE A 118 -14.30 -14.46 10.10
N VAL A 119 -14.87 -14.28 8.90
CA VAL A 119 -15.04 -12.96 8.29
C VAL A 119 -15.95 -12.07 9.14
N LYS A 120 -17.04 -12.63 9.69
CA LYS A 120 -17.98 -11.87 10.54
C LYS A 120 -17.30 -11.33 11.79
N ASP A 121 -16.45 -12.15 12.42
CA ASP A 121 -15.71 -11.78 13.63
C ASP A 121 -14.54 -10.83 13.32
N LEU A 122 -14.05 -10.83 12.08
CA LEU A 122 -12.92 -10.02 11.62
C LEU A 122 -13.32 -8.59 11.21
N ILE A 123 -14.57 -8.35 10.81
CA ILE A 123 -15.09 -7.02 10.46
C ILE A 123 -14.73 -5.94 11.49
N PRO A 124 -14.98 -6.09 12.82
CA PRO A 124 -14.64 -5.04 13.77
C PRO A 124 -13.15 -4.71 13.79
N PHE A 125 -12.27 -5.71 13.62
CA PHE A 125 -10.82 -5.49 13.55
C PHE A 125 -10.41 -4.78 12.26
N VAL A 126 -10.99 -5.15 11.12
CA VAL A 126 -10.76 -4.47 9.84
C VAL A 126 -11.19 -3.02 9.92
N LEU A 127 -12.34 -2.72 10.53
CA LEU A 127 -12.80 -1.34 10.70
C LEU A 127 -11.87 -0.50 11.58
N VAL A 128 -11.32 -1.10 12.65
CA VAL A 128 -10.33 -0.42 13.50
C VAL A 128 -9.06 -0.11 12.70
N VAL A 129 -8.51 -1.11 11.99
CA VAL A 129 -7.29 -0.93 11.19
C VAL A 129 -7.52 0.07 10.04
N LEU A 130 -8.69 0.04 9.41
CA LEU A 130 -9.08 1.03 8.41
C LEU A 130 -9.13 2.44 9.01
N GLY A 131 -9.67 2.59 10.22
CA GLY A 131 -9.63 3.85 10.96
C GLY A 131 -8.21 4.33 11.24
N CYS A 132 -7.33 3.42 11.71
CA CYS A 132 -5.91 3.71 11.89
C CYS A 132 -5.24 4.11 10.57
N LEU A 133 -5.56 3.45 9.45
CA LEU A 133 -5.03 3.79 8.13
C LEU A 133 -5.45 5.20 7.69
N MET A 134 -6.70 5.59 7.92
CA MET A 134 -7.17 6.95 7.61
C MET A 134 -6.47 7.98 8.51
N LEU A 135 -6.28 7.68 9.80
CA LEU A 135 -5.52 8.55 10.70
C LEU A 135 -4.08 8.71 10.23
N ILE A 136 -3.40 7.61 9.91
CA ILE A 136 -2.03 7.65 9.37
C ILE A 136 -2.03 8.52 8.11
N THR A 137 -2.90 8.24 7.15
CA THR A 137 -2.96 8.92 5.84
C THR A 137 -3.13 10.43 5.94
N TYR A 138 -4.01 10.91 6.82
CA TYR A 138 -4.33 12.34 6.90
C TYR A 138 -3.62 13.09 8.03
N PHE A 139 -2.95 12.39 8.95
CA PHE A 139 -2.12 12.98 10.01
C PHE A 139 -0.66 12.52 9.88
N PRO A 140 0.14 13.14 8.99
CA PRO A 140 1.53 12.74 8.73
C PRO A 140 2.42 12.71 9.97
N ALA A 141 2.12 13.54 10.98
CA ALA A 141 2.82 13.55 12.27
C ALA A 141 2.89 12.14 12.91
N ILE A 142 1.83 11.32 12.77
CA ILE A 142 1.85 9.95 13.30
C ILE A 142 3.01 9.12 12.70
N SER A 143 3.28 9.33 11.41
CA SER A 143 4.35 8.63 10.69
C SER A 143 5.72 9.30 10.86
N LEU A 144 5.74 10.62 10.91
CA LEU A 144 6.97 11.41 10.81
C LEU A 144 7.54 11.81 12.17
N THR A 145 6.73 11.96 13.22
CA THR A 145 7.19 12.46 14.53
C THR A 145 8.32 11.61 15.11
N LEU A 146 8.21 10.28 15.07
CA LEU A 146 9.29 9.42 15.59
C LEU A 146 10.55 9.52 14.72
N ARG A 147 10.40 9.55 13.39
CA ARG A 147 11.52 9.74 12.46
C ARG A 147 12.21 11.06 12.76
N ASP A 148 11.46 12.14 12.87
CA ASP A 148 11.99 13.49 13.07
C ASP A 148 12.64 13.62 14.44
N LEU A 149 12.10 13.01 15.49
CA LEU A 149 12.74 13.02 16.82
C LEU A 149 14.07 12.27 16.85
N VAL A 150 14.18 11.14 16.14
CA VAL A 150 15.38 10.29 16.16
C VAL A 150 16.44 10.77 15.16
N TYR A 151 16.01 11.31 14.02
CA TYR A 151 16.88 11.72 12.91
C TYR A 151 16.98 13.24 12.75
N ALA A 152 16.39 14.06 13.64
CA ALA A 152 16.66 15.49 13.71
C ALA A 152 18.14 15.71 14.06
N LYS A 153 18.90 16.16 13.06
CA LYS A 153 20.11 16.95 13.24
C LYS A 153 19.80 18.39 12.91
#